data_AF-A0A955CMX2-F1
#
_entry.id   AF-A0A955CMX2-F1
#
_cell.length_a   1.000
_cell.length_b   1.000
_cell.length_c   1.000
_cell.angle_alpha   90.00
_cell.angle_beta   90.00
_cell.angle_gamma   90.00
#
_symmetry.space_group_name_H-M   'P 1'
#
loop_
_entity.id
_entity.type
_entity.pdbx_description
1 polymer ?
#
loop_
_entity_poly.entity_id
_entity_poly.type
_entity_poly.pdbx_seq_one_letter_code
_entity_poly.pdbx_strand_id
1 'polypeptide(L)' 'MAGKPSKHGTKWTAGDIKQLRQLAKNDKPTTSIAKSLQRTVRSVEAKAHEKKISLRTPN' A
#
# COMPACT_ATOMS: atom_id res chain seq x y z
N MET A 1 -6.83 17.15 14.88
CA MET A 1 -7.39 15.83 14.55
C MET A 1 -6.92 15.45 13.14
N ALA A 2 -6.21 14.32 12.96
CA ALA A 2 -5.67 13.94 11.65
C ALA A 2 -6.83 13.55 10.70
N GLY A 3 -7.04 14.37 9.66
CA GLY A 3 -8.07 14.17 8.65
C GLY A 3 -8.01 12.75 8.06
N LYS A 4 -9.14 12.04 8.12
CA LYS A 4 -9.30 10.70 7.56
C LYS A 4 -9.03 10.75 6.04
N PRO A 5 -8.04 10.02 5.48
CA PRO A 5 -7.87 9.95 4.04
C PRO A 5 -9.12 9.40 3.34
N SER A 6 -9.66 10.13 2.37
CA SER A 6 -10.94 9.91 1.66
C SER A 6 -11.05 8.60 0.84
N LYS A 7 -10.15 7.63 1.03
CA LYS A 7 -10.18 6.28 0.47
C LYS A 7 -10.28 5.19 1.55
N HIS A 8 -10.72 5.55 2.77
CA HIS A 8 -11.24 4.60 3.76
C HIS A 8 -12.55 4.00 3.27
N GLY A 9 -12.51 3.09 2.29
CA GLY A 9 -13.72 2.44 1.78
C GLY A 9 -13.62 1.79 0.41
N THR A 10 -12.62 2.12 -0.41
CA THR A 10 -12.44 1.42 -1.68
C THR A 10 -11.83 0.04 -1.46
N LYS A 11 -12.64 -0.99 -1.75
CA LYS A 11 -12.21 -2.40 -1.78
C LYS A 11 -10.89 -2.52 -2.53
N TRP A 12 -9.91 -3.14 -1.89
CA TRP A 12 -8.68 -3.55 -2.56
C TRP A 12 -9.05 -4.64 -3.56
N THR A 13 -8.76 -4.40 -4.84
CA THR A 13 -8.99 -5.44 -5.84
C THR A 13 -7.89 -6.50 -5.75
N ALA A 14 -8.16 -7.69 -6.30
CA ALA A 14 -7.14 -8.72 -6.41
C ALA A 14 -5.92 -8.24 -7.23
N GLY A 15 -6.15 -7.37 -8.23
CA GLY A 15 -5.11 -6.72 -9.03
C GLY A 15 -4.20 -5.82 -8.18
N ASP A 16 -4.80 -4.95 -7.35
CA ASP A 16 -4.04 -4.09 -6.44
C ASP A 16 -3.17 -4.91 -5.48
N ILE A 17 -3.71 -6.00 -4.93
CA ILE A 17 -2.98 -6.89 -4.01
C ILE A 17 -1.83 -7.60 -4.73
N LYS A 18 -2.05 -8.04 -5.97
CA LYS A 18 -1.02 -8.70 -6.79
C LYS A 18 0.11 -7.72 -7.14
N GLN A 19 -0.23 -6.51 -7.58
CA GLN A 19 0.74 -5.45 -7.82
C GLN A 19 1.50 -5.08 -6.54
N LEU A 20 0.81 -4.90 -5.42
CA LEU A 20 1.44 -4.58 -4.15
C LEU A 20 2.46 -5.66 -3.74
N ARG A 21 2.10 -6.94 -3.87
CA ARG A 21 2.99 -8.07 -3.55
C ARG A 21 4.18 -8.15 -4.51
N GLN A 22 3.97 -7.88 -5.79
CA GLN A 22 5.01 -7.90 -6.81
C GLN A 22 5.98 -6.73 -6.65
N LEU A 23 5.48 -5.53 -6.34
CA LEU A 23 6.30 -4.35 -6.08
C LEU A 23 7.07 -4.48 -4.77
N ALA A 24 6.45 -5.05 -3.73
CA ALA A 24 7.11 -5.39 -2.47
C ALA A 24 8.28 -6.36 -2.68
N LYS A 25 8.11 -7.36 -3.55
CA LYS A 25 9.15 -8.33 -3.91
C LYS A 25 10.31 -7.70 -4.70
N ASN A 26 10.07 -6.56 -5.37
CA ASN A 26 11.10 -5.82 -6.13
C ASN A 26 11.80 -4.75 -5.26
N ASP A 27 11.76 -4.88 -3.93
CA ASP A 27 12.38 -3.93 -2.99
C ASP A 27 11.95 -2.46 -3.19
N LYS A 28 10.76 -2.24 -3.75
CA LYS A 28 10.27 -0.87 -3.97
C LYS A 28 9.84 -0.24 -2.64
N PRO A 29 10.25 1.01 -2.35
CA PRO A 29 9.82 1.70 -1.15
C PRO A 29 8.30 1.92 -1.19
N THR A 30 7.67 1.88 -0.02
CA THR A 30 6.22 1.96 0.11
C THR A 30 5.63 3.24 -0.53
N THR A 31 6.40 4.33 -0.55
CA THR A 31 6.08 5.58 -1.27
C THR A 31 5.90 5.40 -2.78
N SER A 32 6.78 4.62 -3.41
CA SER A 32 6.67 4.31 -4.85
C SER A 32 5.45 3.44 -5.14
N ILE A 33 5.15 2.47 -4.27
CA ILE A 33 3.97 1.60 -4.39
C ILE A 33 2.68 2.42 -4.25
N ALA A 34 2.65 3.30 -3.25
CA ALA A 34 1.55 4.24 -3.03
C ALA A 34 1.31 5.12 -4.26
N LYS A 35 2.37 5.65 -4.88
CA LYS A 35 2.29 6.44 -6.11
C LYS A 35 1.74 5.62 -7.28
N SER A 36 2.21 4.39 -7.49
CA SER A 36 1.71 3.51 -8.55
C SER A 36 0.25 3.11 -8.36
N LEU A 37 -0.17 2.85 -7.13
CA LEU A 37 -1.54 2.46 -6.80
C LEU A 37 -2.48 3.66 -6.60
N GLN A 38 -1.97 4.90 -6.75
CA GLN A 38 -2.69 6.13 -6.44
C GLN A 38 -3.38 6.08 -5.05
N ARG A 39 -2.73 5.43 -4.09
CA ARG A 39 -3.19 5.21 -2.73
C ARG A 39 -2.27 5.93 -1.75
N THR A 40 -2.72 6.12 -0.52
CA THR A 40 -1.88 6.68 0.53
C THR A 40 -0.91 5.62 1.05
N VAL A 41 0.32 6.04 1.40
CA VAL A 41 1.34 5.18 2.04
C VAL A 41 0.73 4.42 3.21
N ARG A 42 0.03 5.14 4.10
CA ARG A 42 -0.67 4.55 5.24
C ARG A 42 -1.69 3.47 4.87
N SER A 43 -2.40 3.61 3.74
CA SER A 43 -3.34 2.58 3.28
C SER A 43 -2.61 1.35 2.72
N VAL A 44 -1.49 1.56 2.04
CA VAL A 44 -0.63 0.50 1.50
C VAL A 44 0.03 -0.28 2.65
N GLU A 45 0.55 0.42 3.65
CA GLU A 45 1.14 -0.16 4.87
C GLU A 45 0.11 -0.98 5.64
N ALA A 46 -1.06 -0.41 5.92
CA ALA A 46 -2.14 -1.13 6.59
C ALA A 46 -2.50 -2.41 5.82
N LYS A 47 -2.62 -2.32 4.49
CA LYS A 47 -2.98 -3.49 3.69
C LYS A 47 -1.89 -4.54 3.62
N ALA A 48 -0.65 -4.11 3.52
CA ALA A 48 0.49 -5.00 3.51
C ALA A 48 0.63 -5.72 4.86
N HIS A 49 0.45 -5.00 5.97
CA HIS A 49 0.42 -5.58 7.31
C HIS A 49 -0.70 -6.63 7.43
N GLU A 50 -1.93 -6.32 7.01
CA GLU A 50 -3.04 -7.28 6.97
C GLU A 50 -2.73 -8.52 6.11
N LYS A 51 -2.00 -8.34 4.99
CA LYS A 51 -1.65 -9.41 4.06
C LYS A 51 -0.30 -10.06 4.33
N LYS A 52 0.36 -9.70 5.44
CA LYS A 52 1.71 -10.12 5.82
C LYS A 52 2.73 -9.97 4.68
N ILE A 53 2.67 -8.84 3.99
CA ILE A 53 3.59 -8.48 2.91
C ILE A 53 4.67 -7.59 3.52
N SER A 54 5.91 -8.07 3.50
CA SER A 54 7.06 -7.29 3.95
C SER A 54 7.29 -6.13 3.00
N LEU A 55 6.97 -4.92 3.46
CA LEU A 55 7.30 -3.70 2.77
C LEU A 55 8.53 -3.07 3.38
N ARG A 56 9.32 -2.40 2.54
CA ARG A 56 10.38 -1.52 3.01
C ARG A 56 9.75 -0.20 3.40
N THR A 57 9.74 0.10 4.69
CA THR A 57 9.29 1.39 5.22
C THR A 57 10.17 2.50 4.66
N PRO A 58 9.59 3.61 4.18
CA PRO A 58 10.37 4.79 3.89
C PRO A 58 10.90 5.34 5.23
N ASN A 59 12.22 5.56 5.30
CA ASN A 59 12.86 6.34 6.36
C ASN A 59 12.48 7.82 6.24
#